data_AF-A0A4V2SW07-F1
#
_entry.id   AF-A0A4V2SW07-F1
#
_cell.length_a   1.000
_cell.length_b   1.000
_cell.length_c   1.000
_cell.angle_alpha   90.00
_cell.angle_beta   90.00
_cell.angle_gamma   90.00
#
_symmetry.space_group_name_H-M   'P 1'
#
loop_
_entity.id
_entity.type
_entity.pdbx_description
1 polymer ?
#
loop_
_entity_poly.entity_id
_entity_poly.type
_entity_poly.pdbx_seq_one_letter_code
_entity_poly.pdbx_strand_id
1 'polypeptide(L)'
;MTGKQKKPYADRFQQGSDYKKAFEEDVNLLIKRDMPLPWRNKAVEELTEAYLEQIGQIPDSLQLHRLANYILRDELKDRCPDKLTRTEFPFLSSGQVSVRMRRERATGDMSYFSSTNKRNSHKPKKYRHSQQQGA
;
A
#
# COMPACT_ATOMS: atom_id res chain seq x y z
N MET A 1 -14.68 -8.99 -42.48
CA MET A 1 -13.93 -10.18 -42.06
C MET A 1 -13.49 -9.98 -40.62
N THR A 2 -14.26 -10.48 -39.65
CA THR A 2 -13.92 -10.39 -38.23
C THR A 2 -12.93 -11.50 -37.90
N GLY A 3 -11.63 -11.20 -37.97
CA GLY A 3 -10.60 -12.09 -37.45
C GLY A 3 -10.84 -12.26 -35.95
N LYS A 4 -11.27 -13.45 -35.52
CA LYS A 4 -11.34 -13.79 -34.08
C LYS A 4 -9.94 -13.61 -33.51
N GLN A 5 -9.73 -12.54 -32.76
CA GLN A 5 -8.49 -12.34 -32.00
C GLN A 5 -8.31 -13.54 -31.09
N LYS A 6 -7.15 -14.18 -31.15
CA LYS A 6 -6.84 -15.33 -30.28
C LYS A 6 -6.84 -14.82 -28.84
N LYS A 7 -7.79 -15.27 -28.02
CA LYS A 7 -7.86 -14.87 -26.61
C LYS A 7 -6.54 -15.26 -25.92
N PRO A 8 -5.90 -14.34 -25.19
CA PRO A 8 -4.77 -14.71 -24.34
C PRO A 8 -5.26 -15.69 -23.26
N TYR A 9 -4.39 -16.62 -22.85
CA TYR A 9 -4.68 -17.66 -21.84
C TYR A 9 -5.77 -18.68 -22.20
N ALA A 10 -6.10 -18.86 -23.49
CA ALA A 10 -6.99 -19.93 -23.93
C ALA A 10 -6.53 -21.30 -23.40
N ASP A 11 -7.46 -22.04 -22.80
CA ASP A 11 -7.29 -23.39 -22.22
C ASP A 11 -6.26 -23.49 -21.07
N ARG A 12 -5.82 -22.35 -20.51
CA ARG A 12 -4.83 -22.31 -19.43
C ARG A 12 -5.37 -22.84 -18.10
N PHE A 13 -6.66 -22.63 -17.83
CA PHE A 13 -7.32 -22.97 -16.58
C PHE A 13 -8.36 -24.07 -16.84
N GLN A 14 -8.19 -25.22 -16.20
CA GLN A 14 -9.12 -26.34 -16.34
C GLN A 14 -9.52 -26.85 -14.97
N GLN A 15 -10.81 -27.13 -14.77
CA GLN A 15 -11.37 -27.47 -13.46
C GLN A 15 -10.83 -28.79 -12.87
N GLY A 16 -10.31 -29.69 -13.71
CA GLY A 16 -9.63 -30.94 -13.29
C GLY A 16 -8.12 -30.81 -13.03
N SER A 17 -7.55 -29.62 -13.23
CA SER A 17 -6.12 -29.33 -13.04
C SER A 17 -5.88 -28.47 -11.79
N ASP A 18 -4.61 -28.23 -11.43
CA ASP A 18 -4.26 -27.26 -10.39
C ASP A 18 -4.34 -25.81 -10.92
N TYR A 19 -5.54 -25.40 -11.33
CA TYR A 19 -5.80 -24.10 -11.96
C TYR A 19 -5.48 -22.91 -11.03
N LYS A 20 -5.56 -23.11 -9.70
CA LYS A 20 -5.20 -22.09 -8.71
C LYS A 20 -3.71 -21.78 -8.73
N LYS A 21 -2.86 -22.82 -8.79
CA LYS A 21 -1.42 -22.62 -8.95
C LYS A 21 -1.06 -22.01 -10.30
N ALA A 22 -1.69 -22.47 -11.38
CA ALA A 22 -1.46 -21.87 -12.71
C ALA A 22 -1.78 -20.37 -12.72
N PHE A 23 -2.87 -19.96 -12.08
CA PHE A 23 -3.22 -18.55 -11.91
C PHE A 23 -2.17 -17.80 -11.08
N GLU A 24 -1.75 -18.36 -9.95
CA GLU A 24 -0.70 -17.75 -9.13
C GLU A 24 0.64 -17.57 -9.89
N GLU A 25 1.04 -18.55 -10.70
CA GLU A 25 2.21 -18.46 -11.57
C GLU A 25 2.08 -17.31 -12.57
N ASP A 26 0.92 -17.21 -13.24
CA ASP A 26 0.65 -16.17 -14.22
C ASP A 26 0.60 -14.77 -13.57
N VAL A 27 0.05 -14.66 -12.35
CA VAL A 27 0.12 -13.45 -11.51
C VAL A 27 1.57 -13.09 -11.17
N ASN A 28 2.38 -14.07 -10.75
CA ASN A 28 3.79 -13.86 -10.44
C ASN A 28 4.58 -13.36 -11.66
N LEU A 29 4.30 -13.92 -12.85
CA LEU A 29 4.92 -13.50 -14.11
C LEU A 29 4.48 -12.08 -14.49
N LEU A 30 3.20 -11.77 -14.32
CA LEU A 30 2.66 -10.46 -14.64
C LEU A 30 3.26 -9.36 -13.75
N ILE A 31 3.34 -9.58 -12.44
CA ILE A 31 3.88 -8.63 -11.46
C ILE A 31 5.36 -8.30 -11.73
N LYS A 32 6.14 -9.27 -12.22
CA LYS A 32 7.55 -9.08 -12.57
C LYS A 32 7.75 -8.19 -13.80
N ARG A 33 6.75 -8.05 -14.67
CA ARG A 33 6.85 -7.23 -15.87
C ARG A 33 6.68 -5.76 -15.52
N ASP A 34 7.60 -4.93 -16.03
CA ASP A 34 7.47 -3.50 -15.92
C ASP A 34 6.75 -2.95 -17.15
N MET A 35 5.50 -2.51 -16.98
CA MET A 35 4.63 -2.05 -18.06
C MET A 35 3.91 -0.75 -17.69
N PRO A 36 3.56 0.10 -18.67
CA PRO A 36 2.76 1.30 -18.39
C PRO A 36 1.34 0.96 -17.91
N LEU A 37 0.71 1.87 -17.16
CA LEU A 37 -0.59 1.65 -16.51
C LEU A 37 -1.70 1.11 -17.45
N PRO A 38 -1.92 1.64 -18.67
CA PRO A 38 -2.96 1.12 -19.55
C PRO A 38 -2.75 -0.35 -19.93
N TRP A 39 -1.49 -0.75 -20.12
CA TRP A 39 -1.10 -2.11 -20.46
C TRP A 39 -1.22 -3.04 -19.26
N ARG A 40 -0.89 -2.56 -18.05
CA ARG A 40 -1.12 -3.30 -16.81
C ARG A 40 -2.60 -3.58 -16.60
N ASN A 41 -3.46 -2.58 -16.74
CA ASN A 41 -4.91 -2.74 -16.60
C ASN A 41 -5.46 -3.80 -17.56
N LYS A 42 -5.11 -3.69 -18.85
CA LYS A 42 -5.54 -4.65 -19.86
C LYS A 42 -5.05 -6.07 -19.58
N ALA A 43 -3.78 -6.24 -19.19
CA ALA A 43 -3.23 -7.56 -18.90
C ALA A 43 -3.85 -8.20 -17.65
N VAL A 44 -4.16 -7.41 -16.62
CA VAL A 44 -4.88 -7.88 -15.43
C VAL A 44 -6.31 -8.29 -15.81
N GLU A 45 -7.01 -7.45 -16.56
CA GLU A 45 -8.37 -7.73 -17.06
C GLU A 45 -8.41 -9.03 -17.85
N GLU A 46 -7.55 -9.17 -18.87
CA GLU A 46 -7.43 -10.38 -19.69
C GLU A 46 -7.16 -11.65 -18.86
N LEU A 47 -6.27 -11.57 -17.87
CA LEU A 47 -5.95 -12.70 -16.99
C LEU A 47 -7.15 -13.08 -16.11
N THR A 48 -7.83 -12.10 -15.52
CA THR A 48 -8.98 -12.34 -14.64
C THR A 48 -10.22 -12.82 -15.39
N GLU A 49 -10.47 -12.26 -16.58
CA GLU A 49 -11.57 -12.64 -17.45
C GLU A 49 -11.35 -14.06 -17.97
N ALA A 50 -10.13 -14.41 -18.41
CA ALA A 50 -9.82 -15.76 -18.84
C ALA A 50 -10.03 -16.81 -17.73
N TYR A 51 -9.67 -16.48 -16.48
CA TYR A 51 -9.93 -17.36 -15.34
C TYR A 51 -11.43 -17.53 -15.07
N LEU A 52 -12.18 -16.43 -15.11
CA LEU A 52 -13.63 -16.44 -14.89
C LEU A 52 -14.37 -17.21 -15.99
N GLU A 53 -14.02 -17.00 -17.26
CA GLU A 53 -14.63 -17.69 -18.40
C GLU A 53 -14.39 -19.22 -18.35
N GLN A 54 -13.21 -19.65 -17.90
CA GLN A 54 -12.82 -21.06 -17.94
C GLN A 54 -13.25 -21.84 -16.69
N ILE A 55 -13.21 -21.22 -15.50
CA ILE A 55 -13.54 -21.88 -14.23
C ILE A 55 -14.96 -21.53 -13.75
N GLY A 56 -15.50 -20.38 -14.15
CA GLY A 56 -16.81 -19.90 -13.69
C GLY A 56 -16.83 -19.41 -12.24
N GLN A 57 -15.65 -19.22 -11.61
CA GLN A 57 -15.51 -18.78 -10.22
C GLN A 57 -14.59 -17.57 -10.12
N ILE A 58 -14.79 -16.79 -9.06
CA ILE A 58 -13.92 -15.65 -8.75
C ILE A 58 -12.53 -16.18 -8.33
N PRO A 59 -11.42 -15.59 -8.83
CA PRO A 59 -10.08 -15.95 -8.38
C PRO A 59 -9.87 -15.70 -6.89
N ASP A 60 -8.83 -16.31 -6.33
CA ASP A 60 -8.50 -16.13 -4.91
C ASP A 60 -8.26 -14.64 -4.55
N SER A 61 -8.83 -14.23 -3.42
CA SER A 61 -8.83 -12.83 -2.97
C SER A 61 -7.43 -12.29 -2.73
N LEU A 62 -6.51 -13.14 -2.26
CA LEU A 62 -5.11 -12.78 -2.10
C LEU A 62 -4.46 -12.41 -3.44
N GLN A 63 -4.73 -13.19 -4.49
CA GLN A 63 -4.16 -12.92 -5.82
C GLN A 63 -4.76 -11.64 -6.44
N LEU A 64 -6.06 -11.40 -6.25
CA LEU A 64 -6.69 -10.14 -6.67
C LEU A 64 -6.09 -8.93 -5.96
N HIS A 65 -5.81 -9.05 -4.65
CA HIS A 65 -5.14 -7.99 -3.90
C HIS A 65 -3.72 -7.71 -4.44
N ARG A 66 -2.98 -8.74 -4.86
CA ARG A 66 -1.66 -8.59 -5.48
C ARG A 66 -1.75 -7.88 -6.83
N LEU A 67 -2.74 -8.23 -7.66
CA LEU A 67 -2.98 -7.57 -8.95
C LEU A 67 -3.40 -6.10 -8.77
N ALA A 68 -4.22 -5.79 -7.77
CA ALA A 68 -4.58 -4.41 -7.42
C ALA A 68 -3.35 -3.58 -7.02
N ASN A 69 -2.49 -4.12 -6.15
CA ASN A 69 -1.22 -3.48 -5.81
C ASN A 69 -0.31 -3.29 -7.04
N TYR A 70 -0.32 -4.26 -7.96
CA TYR A 70 0.42 -4.14 -9.21
C TYR A 70 -0.10 -3.01 -10.10
N ILE A 71 -1.40 -2.80 -10.21
CA ILE A 71 -2.00 -1.65 -10.94
C ILE A 71 -1.61 -0.33 -10.27
N LEU A 72 -1.71 -0.25 -8.95
CA LEU A 72 -1.47 0.98 -8.18
C LEU A 72 0.02 1.25 -7.89
N ARG A 73 0.92 0.36 -8.33
CA ARG A 73 2.35 0.39 -8.00
C ARG A 73 2.99 1.77 -8.19
N ASP A 74 2.76 2.41 -9.33
CA ASP A 74 3.43 3.67 -9.67
C ASP A 74 2.91 4.82 -8.79
N GLU A 75 1.62 4.83 -8.49
CA GLU A 75 1.02 5.82 -7.61
C GLU A 75 1.43 5.62 -6.15
N LEU A 76 1.51 4.37 -5.69
CA LEU A 76 1.96 4.05 -4.33
C LEU A 76 3.47 4.27 -4.16
N LYS A 77 4.25 4.16 -5.24
CA LYS A 77 5.70 4.45 -5.26
C LYS A 77 6.00 5.95 -5.26
N ASP A 78 5.10 6.78 -5.77
CA ASP A 78 5.28 8.24 -5.79
C ASP A 78 5.34 8.81 -4.37
N ARG A 79 6.50 9.41 -4.04
CA ARG A 79 6.80 10.01 -2.73
C ARG A 79 6.68 11.53 -2.72
N CYS A 80 6.15 12.14 -3.78
CA CYS A 80 5.99 13.58 -3.84
C CYS A 80 5.18 14.09 -2.62
N PRO A 81 5.72 15.02 -1.81
CA PRO A 81 5.01 15.53 -0.64
C PRO A 81 3.72 16.26 -1.02
N ASP A 82 3.76 16.97 -2.16
CA ASP A 82 2.71 17.84 -2.68
C ASP A 82 1.68 17.10 -3.54
N LYS A 83 1.63 15.76 -3.46
CA LYS A 83 0.68 14.95 -4.22
C LYS A 83 -0.78 15.41 -4.00
N LEU A 84 -1.12 15.85 -2.78
CA LEU A 84 -2.47 16.35 -2.47
C LEU A 84 -2.86 17.61 -3.24
N THR A 85 -1.91 18.50 -3.49
CA THR A 85 -2.20 19.81 -4.10
C THR A 85 -2.05 19.78 -5.61
N ARG A 86 -1.25 18.84 -6.15
CA ARG A 86 -0.93 18.75 -7.57
C ARG A 86 -1.88 17.86 -8.38
N THR A 87 -2.61 16.96 -7.75
CA THR A 87 -3.49 16.01 -8.45
C THR A 87 -4.90 16.05 -7.88
N GLU A 88 -5.91 16.00 -8.74
CA GLU A 88 -7.32 16.02 -8.36
C GLU A 88 -7.72 14.80 -7.49
N PHE A 89 -7.16 13.62 -7.79
CA PHE A 89 -7.43 12.37 -7.07
C PHE A 89 -6.12 11.73 -6.55
N PRO A 90 -5.56 12.22 -5.44
CA PRO A 90 -4.30 11.73 -4.90
C PRO A 90 -4.46 10.41 -4.14
N PHE A 91 -3.71 9.38 -4.55
CA PHE A 91 -3.60 8.14 -3.78
C PHE A 91 -2.44 8.20 -2.77
N LEU A 92 -2.70 7.82 -1.52
CA LEU A 92 -1.69 7.85 -0.47
C LEU A 92 -1.43 6.44 0.06
N SER A 93 -0.16 6.07 0.16
CA SER A 93 0.22 4.88 0.91
C SER A 93 -0.03 5.07 2.41
N SER A 94 -0.21 3.96 3.13
CA SER A 94 -0.37 3.95 4.59
C SER A 94 0.78 4.68 5.31
N GLY A 95 2.00 4.54 4.82
CA GLY A 95 3.17 5.26 5.32
C GLY A 95 3.07 6.78 5.12
N GLN A 96 2.62 7.24 3.96
CA GLN A 96 2.42 8.68 3.70
C GLN A 96 1.34 9.28 4.61
N VAL A 97 0.25 8.56 4.83
CA VAL A 97 -0.80 8.97 5.77
C VAL A 97 -0.24 9.07 7.19
N SER A 98 0.52 8.06 7.64
CA SER A 98 1.15 8.06 8.97
C SER A 98 2.08 9.26 9.20
N VAL A 99 2.91 9.60 8.20
CA VAL A 99 3.82 10.75 8.29
C VAL A 99 3.06 12.08 8.43
N ARG A 100 1.94 12.24 7.71
CA ARG A 100 1.10 13.45 7.79
C ARG A 100 0.41 13.56 9.14
N MET A 101 -0.20 12.47 9.60
CA MET A 101 -0.83 12.40 10.93
C MET A 101 0.18 12.71 12.04
N ARG A 102 1.45 12.32 11.89
CA ARG A 102 2.51 12.69 12.84
C ARG A 102 2.83 14.18 12.84
N ARG A 103 2.79 14.85 11.68
CA ARG A 103 3.02 16.30 11.56
C ARG A 103 1.84 17.14 12.08
N GLU A 104 0.63 16.60 12.00
CA GLU A 104 -0.58 17.24 12.54
C GLU A 104 -0.66 17.16 14.07
N ARG A 105 0.08 16.24 14.71
CA ARG A 105 0.17 16.15 16.17
C ARG A 105 1.23 17.12 16.69
N ALA A 106 0.86 17.97 17.64
CA ALA A 106 1.80 18.81 18.37
C ALA A 106 2.89 17.92 19.01
N THR A 107 4.10 18.00 18.48
CA THR A 107 5.23 17.16 18.91
C THR A 107 6.05 17.95 19.92
N GLY A 108 5.85 17.71 21.23
CA GLY A 108 6.68 18.26 22.31
C GLY A 108 6.65 19.79 22.47
N ASP A 109 6.60 20.25 23.72
CA ASP A 109 6.59 21.65 24.20
C ASP A 109 5.45 22.56 23.69
N MET A 110 5.03 22.54 22.42
CA MET A 110 3.87 23.32 21.94
C MET A 110 2.52 22.83 22.47
N SER A 111 2.42 21.54 22.84
CA SER A 111 1.25 21.01 23.57
C SER A 111 1.13 21.61 24.98
N TYR A 112 2.26 22.04 25.57
CA TYR A 112 2.31 22.66 26.89
C TYR A 112 1.73 24.08 26.85
N PHE A 113 2.09 24.86 25.83
CA PHE A 113 1.56 26.22 25.60
C PHE A 113 0.11 26.27 25.14
N SER A 114 -0.41 25.17 24.56
CA SER A 114 -1.78 25.08 24.06
C SER A 114 -2.82 24.73 25.15
N SER A 115 -2.38 24.44 26.37
CA SER A 115 -3.26 24.09 27.49
C SER A 115 -3.56 25.32 28.36
N THR A 116 -4.80 25.82 28.35
CA THR A 116 -5.21 26.96 29.19
C THR A 116 -5.41 26.60 30.68
N ASN A 117 -5.15 25.35 31.06
CA ASN A 117 -5.44 24.85 32.40
C ASN A 117 -4.17 24.78 33.27
N LYS A 118 -3.85 25.89 33.93
CA LYS A 118 -2.78 26.00 34.92
C LYS A 118 -3.06 25.08 36.12
N ARG A 119 -2.37 23.92 36.20
CA ARG A 119 -2.00 23.28 37.48
C ARG A 119 -0.62 22.62 37.35
N ASN A 120 0.41 23.46 37.37
CA ASN A 120 1.79 23.03 37.54
C ASN A 120 2.01 22.62 39.01
N SER A 121 1.97 21.32 39.32
CA SER A 121 2.49 20.80 40.58
C SER A 121 3.93 20.32 40.39
N HIS A 122 4.84 21.25 40.12
CA HIS A 122 6.28 20.93 40.18
C HIS A 122 6.65 20.69 41.65
N LYS A 123 6.81 19.41 42.04
CA LYS A 123 7.38 19.08 43.36
C LYS A 123 8.88 19.40 43.33
N PRO A 124 9.41 20.17 44.30
CA PRO A 124 10.82 20.51 44.32
C PRO A 124 11.69 19.27 44.55
N LYS A 125 12.79 19.15 43.80
CA LYS A 125 13.80 18.09 44.00
C LYS A 125 14.62 18.39 45.26
N LYS A 126 14.65 17.46 46.22
CA LYS A 126 15.57 17.53 47.38
C LYS A 126 16.96 17.07 46.95
N TYR A 127 17.96 17.95 47.02
CA TYR A 127 19.36 17.59 46.79
C TYR A 127 19.97 17.00 48.07
N ARG A 128 20.67 15.86 47.95
CA ARG A 128 21.51 15.28 49.00
C ARG A 128 22.96 15.70 48.76
N HIS A 129 23.55 16.41 49.72
CA HIS A 129 24.96 16.83 49.67
C HIS A 129 25.85 15.67 50.14
N SER A 130 26.65 15.09 49.26
CA SER A 130 27.73 14.17 49.64
C SER A 130 29.03 14.96 49.77
N GLN A 131 29.59 15.04 50.99
CA GLN A 131 30.97 15.52 51.17
C GLN A 131 31.93 14.40 50.78
N GLN A 132 32.79 14.63 49.78
CA GLN A 132 34.02 13.88 49.59
C GLN A 132 35.11 14.58 50.43
N GLN A 133 35.70 13.87 51.39
CA GLN A 133 36.99 14.25 51.96
C GLN A 133 38.06 13.39 51.28
N GLY A 134 39.09 14.06 50.76
CA GLY A 134 40.20 13.44 50.04
C GLY A 134 41.39 13.10 50.95
N ALA A 135 42.39 12.51 50.27
CA ALA A 135 43.73 12.09 50.69
C ALA A 135 43.79 10.84 51.59
#